data_AF-A0A9P9ELM8-F1
#
_entry.id   AF-A0A9P9ELM8-F1
#
_cell.length_a   1.000
_cell.length_b   1.000
_cell.length_c   1.000
_cell.angle_alpha   90.00
_cell.angle_beta   90.00
_cell.angle_gamma   90.00
#
_symmetry.space_group_name_H-M   'P 1'
#
loop_
_entity.id
_entity.type
_entity.pdbx_description
1 polymer ?
#
loop_
_entity_poly.entity_id
_entity_poly.type
_entity_poly.pdbx_seq_one_letter_code
_entity_poly.pdbx_strand_id
1 'polypeptide(L)'
;MSLRKLSTVVSTALLLVGNTGANILWDPVGKTCDSIGQDLGQIDSDAAVAKLWGDVENLATYAFNRMESADSLKSTDPWEYLRVIGTFDTFFDLQHVEAATRWESVKTALSAMRTVSATDYVYMMCDDAYMFNTAADGSMTWNTPHDQTQNLPQSSSQITCAKGNSGSNLVAYRIGWPVRNAQYPAYVVMCAKYNSGDIYLDQLNFQAGHSLDDYTTLTTTLFHEFLHVLIPSMRGDTAGGTAAGGERYQVLGTQEVRSTYSPENPDSVTLFALALASDNFFWLTTKAESKLDVWNRFKSQGQVGENMIQALGLTQP
;
A
#
# COMPACT_ATOMS: atom_id res chain seq x y z
N MET A 1 2.55 -39.08 26.90
CA MET A 1 2.20 -37.74 27.42
C MET A 1 3.48 -36.93 27.47
N SER A 2 3.68 -36.04 26.50
CA SER A 2 4.97 -35.44 26.16
C SER A 2 4.97 -33.94 26.43
N LEU A 3 6.00 -33.49 27.13
CA LEU A 3 6.37 -32.09 27.36
C LEU A 3 6.76 -31.43 26.02
N ARG A 4 5.81 -30.74 25.39
CA ARG A 4 6.07 -29.71 24.36
C ARG A 4 5.05 -28.58 24.50
N LYS A 5 5.28 -27.71 25.47
CA LYS A 5 4.76 -26.35 25.52
C LYS A 5 5.89 -25.49 26.05
N LEU A 6 6.63 -24.83 25.17
CA LEU A 6 7.44 -23.62 25.41
C LEU A 6 8.30 -23.36 24.17
N SER A 7 7.68 -22.75 23.16
CA SER A 7 8.38 -21.99 22.10
C SER A 7 7.34 -21.13 21.38
N THR A 8 6.75 -20.21 22.14
CA THR A 8 5.95 -19.10 21.62
C THR A 8 6.30 -17.94 22.52
N VAL A 9 6.53 -16.76 21.95
CA VAL A 9 7.14 -15.58 22.57
C VAL A 9 8.68 -15.61 22.56
N VAL A 10 9.26 -15.35 21.39
CA VAL A 10 10.56 -14.66 21.32
C VAL A 10 10.31 -13.28 20.72
N SER A 11 10.08 -12.34 21.64
CA SER A 11 10.48 -10.93 21.62
C SER A 11 10.20 -10.07 20.38
N THR A 12 8.96 -9.57 20.27
CA THR A 12 8.58 -8.31 19.60
C THR A 12 8.81 -7.08 20.48
N ALA A 13 9.78 -7.12 21.40
CA ALA A 13 10.14 -6.00 22.26
C ALA A 13 11.52 -5.46 21.90
N LEU A 14 11.58 -4.71 20.79
CA LEU A 14 12.57 -3.67 20.58
C LEU A 14 11.88 -2.44 19.96
N LEU A 15 10.88 -1.94 20.67
CA LEU A 15 10.31 -0.61 20.49
C LEU A 15 11.08 0.36 21.39
N LEU A 16 11.23 1.60 20.90
CA LEU A 16 11.83 2.79 21.54
C LEU A 16 13.29 3.05 21.17
N VAL A 17 13.51 3.41 19.92
CA VAL A 17 14.35 4.57 19.61
C VAL A 17 13.43 5.60 18.95
N GLY A 18 13.18 6.70 19.65
CA GLY A 18 12.36 7.80 19.15
C GLY A 18 12.96 8.36 17.87
N ASN A 19 12.15 8.35 16.81
CA ASN A 19 12.54 8.86 15.50
C ASN A 19 12.50 10.39 15.55
N THR A 20 13.59 11.04 15.98
CA THR A 20 13.77 12.50 15.91
C THR A 20 14.05 12.97 14.48
N GLY A 21 13.25 12.53 13.50
CA GLY A 21 13.54 12.74 12.08
C GLY A 21 12.34 12.77 11.13
N ALA A 22 11.10 12.71 11.62
CA ALA A 22 9.95 12.77 10.73
C ALA A 22 9.69 14.21 10.26
N ASN A 23 9.93 14.48 8.97
CA ASN A 23 9.44 15.69 8.28
C ASN A 23 7.94 15.58 7.92
N ILE A 24 7.27 14.55 8.41
CA ILE A 24 5.85 14.30 8.20
C ILE A 24 5.05 14.93 9.33
N LEU A 25 4.14 15.82 8.97
CA LEU A 25 3.32 16.59 9.89
C LEU A 25 1.88 16.11 9.84
N TRP A 26 1.35 15.70 10.98
CA TRP A 26 -0.01 15.19 11.09
C TRP A 26 -0.97 16.27 11.52
N ASP A 27 -1.76 16.71 10.55
CA ASP A 27 -2.78 17.73 10.64
C ASP A 27 -2.58 18.79 11.75
N PRO A 28 -1.44 19.49 11.74
CA PRO A 28 -1.08 20.37 12.84
C PRO A 28 -1.97 21.62 12.93
N VAL A 29 -2.78 21.87 11.88
CA VAL A 29 -3.58 23.10 11.72
C VAL A 29 -5.06 22.81 11.95
N GLY A 30 -5.60 21.78 11.30
CA GLY A 30 -7.03 21.51 11.30
C GLY A 30 -7.52 20.64 12.43
N LYS A 31 -6.66 19.77 12.97
CA LYS A 31 -7.03 18.76 13.97
C LYS A 31 -8.20 17.84 13.54
N THR A 32 -8.44 17.73 12.24
CA THR A 32 -9.39 16.83 11.58
C THR A 32 -9.07 15.36 11.82
N CYS A 33 -7.81 15.05 12.14
CA CYS A 33 -7.37 13.69 12.43
C CYS A 33 -7.36 13.32 13.94
N ASP A 34 -7.82 14.20 14.84
CA ASP A 34 -7.71 13.98 16.30
C ASP A 34 -8.51 12.75 16.76
N SER A 35 -9.67 12.48 16.14
CA SER A 35 -10.48 11.29 16.46
C SER A 35 -9.78 9.99 16.05
N ILE A 36 -9.06 10.01 14.93
CA ILE A 36 -8.25 8.86 14.50
C ILE A 36 -7.19 8.59 15.58
N GLY A 37 -6.39 9.58 16.00
CA GLY A 37 -5.40 9.38 17.07
C GLY A 37 -5.95 8.74 18.36
N GLN A 38 -7.19 9.08 18.73
CA GLN A 38 -7.89 8.51 19.90
C GLN A 38 -8.40 7.09 19.67
N ASP A 39 -9.01 6.81 18.51
CA ASP A 39 -9.51 5.49 18.12
C ASP A 39 -8.35 4.46 18.00
N LEU A 40 -7.15 4.97 17.72
CA LEU A 40 -5.90 4.23 17.67
C LEU A 40 -5.30 3.90 19.05
N GLY A 41 -5.95 4.33 20.14
CA GLY A 41 -5.52 4.07 21.52
C GLY A 41 -4.17 4.70 21.89
N GLN A 42 -3.71 5.68 21.10
CA GLN A 42 -2.46 6.39 21.34
C GLN A 42 -2.70 7.61 22.23
N ILE A 43 -1.67 7.98 22.98
CA ILE A 43 -1.73 9.05 23.98
C ILE A 43 -1.79 10.43 23.30
N ASP A 44 -1.26 10.55 22.09
CA ASP A 44 -1.30 11.74 21.24
C ASP A 44 -1.21 11.38 19.74
N SER A 45 -1.40 12.40 18.89
CA SER A 45 -1.35 12.28 17.43
C SER A 45 0.03 11.82 16.92
N ASP A 46 1.12 12.25 17.55
CA ASP A 46 2.48 11.97 17.06
C ASP A 46 2.83 10.48 17.22
N ALA A 47 2.36 9.84 18.28
CA ALA A 47 2.52 8.39 18.47
C ALA A 47 1.71 7.58 17.44
N ALA A 48 0.49 8.01 17.10
CA ALA A 48 -0.32 7.38 16.05
C ALA A 48 0.35 7.45 14.67
N VAL A 49 0.95 8.60 14.37
CA VAL A 49 1.70 8.87 13.14
C VAL A 49 2.93 7.98 13.04
N ALA A 50 3.73 7.93 14.11
CA ALA A 50 4.93 7.12 14.14
C ALA A 50 4.62 5.63 13.95
N LYS A 51 3.51 5.13 14.52
CA LYS A 51 3.06 3.75 14.29
C LYS A 51 2.69 3.52 12.82
N LEU A 52 1.84 4.37 12.24
CA LEU A 52 1.41 4.22 10.86
C LEU A 52 2.58 4.22 9.88
N TRP A 53 3.56 5.10 10.07
CA TRP A 53 4.77 5.11 9.24
C TRP A 53 5.65 3.91 9.47
N GLY A 54 5.82 3.48 10.73
CA GLY A 54 6.50 2.23 11.03
C GLY A 54 5.86 1.06 10.28
N ASP A 55 4.53 0.98 10.24
CA ASP A 55 3.81 -0.07 9.51
C ASP A 55 4.04 0.02 7.99
N VAL A 56 4.00 1.22 7.40
CA VAL A 56 4.31 1.45 5.98
C VAL A 56 5.75 1.03 5.64
N GLU A 57 6.73 1.48 6.43
CA GLU A 57 8.15 1.17 6.24
C GLU A 57 8.43 -0.33 6.42
N ASN A 58 7.80 -0.96 7.41
CA ASN A 58 7.92 -2.39 7.65
C ASN A 58 7.31 -3.22 6.52
N LEU A 59 6.14 -2.84 6.03
CA LEU A 59 5.47 -3.49 4.90
C LEU A 59 6.35 -3.43 3.64
N ALA A 60 6.89 -2.24 3.33
CA ALA A 60 7.79 -2.04 2.21
C ALA A 60 9.10 -2.82 2.36
N THR A 61 9.71 -2.75 3.55
CA THR A 61 10.96 -3.46 3.88
C THR A 61 10.80 -4.96 3.73
N TYR A 62 9.71 -5.51 4.25
CA TYR A 62 9.44 -6.94 4.16
C TYR A 62 9.32 -7.37 2.70
N ALA A 63 8.46 -6.71 1.92
CA ALA A 63 8.26 -7.03 0.51
C ALA A 63 9.58 -6.90 -0.30
N PHE A 64 10.34 -5.81 -0.08
CA PHE A 64 11.63 -5.60 -0.73
C PHE A 64 12.62 -6.72 -0.41
N ASN A 65 12.79 -7.06 0.86
CA ASN A 65 13.73 -8.10 1.29
C ASN A 65 13.37 -9.47 0.70
N ARG A 66 12.07 -9.78 0.61
CA ARG A 66 11.61 -11.01 -0.04
C ARG A 66 11.95 -11.05 -1.53
N MET A 67 11.78 -9.93 -2.25
CA MET A 67 12.23 -9.83 -3.64
C MET A 67 13.74 -9.98 -3.78
N GLU A 68 14.55 -9.30 -2.96
CA GLU A 68 16.02 -9.43 -2.99
C GLU A 68 16.50 -10.87 -2.74
N SER A 69 15.82 -11.59 -1.85
CA SER A 69 16.18 -12.96 -1.50
C SER A 69 15.63 -14.03 -2.46
N ALA A 70 14.76 -13.67 -3.41
CA ALA A 70 14.00 -14.62 -4.23
C ALA A 70 14.88 -15.69 -4.90
N ASP A 71 15.98 -15.29 -5.54
CA ASP A 71 16.87 -16.23 -6.22
C ASP A 71 17.45 -17.30 -5.27
N SER A 72 17.78 -16.91 -4.03
CA SER A 72 18.30 -17.83 -3.01
C SER A 72 17.22 -18.74 -2.42
N LEU A 73 15.97 -18.29 -2.42
CA LEU A 73 14.84 -19.06 -1.89
C LEU A 73 14.54 -20.29 -2.74
N LYS A 74 14.79 -20.25 -4.06
CA LYS A 74 14.49 -21.37 -4.94
C LYS A 74 15.12 -22.69 -4.50
N SER A 75 16.32 -22.65 -3.91
CA SER A 75 17.02 -23.83 -3.42
C SER A 75 16.82 -24.11 -1.94
N THR A 76 16.53 -23.09 -1.13
CA THR A 76 16.49 -23.18 0.34
C THR A 76 15.06 -23.30 0.88
N ASP A 77 14.10 -22.63 0.23
CA ASP A 77 12.68 -22.68 0.54
C ASP A 77 11.86 -22.51 -0.77
N PRO A 78 11.68 -23.60 -1.55
CA PRO A 78 10.89 -23.60 -2.78
C PRO A 78 9.46 -23.07 -2.63
N TRP A 79 8.86 -23.24 -1.45
CA TRP A 79 7.51 -22.75 -1.17
C TRP A 79 7.50 -21.24 -1.03
N GLU A 80 8.44 -20.67 -0.28
CA GLU A 80 8.59 -19.22 -0.19
C GLU A 80 8.96 -18.60 -1.54
N TYR A 81 9.81 -19.26 -2.33
CA TYR A 81 10.11 -18.85 -3.71
C TYR A 81 8.85 -18.76 -4.57
N LEU A 82 8.00 -19.81 -4.55
CA LEU A 82 6.73 -19.80 -5.27
C LEU A 82 5.81 -18.68 -4.76
N ARG A 83 5.77 -18.43 -3.46
CA ARG A 83 4.96 -17.36 -2.87
C ARG A 83 5.38 -16.01 -3.42
N VAL A 84 6.68 -15.70 -3.45
CA VAL A 84 7.19 -14.42 -3.95
C VAL A 84 6.99 -14.28 -5.46
N ILE A 85 7.51 -15.23 -6.24
CA ILE A 85 7.48 -15.16 -7.71
C ILE A 85 6.08 -15.31 -8.27
N GLY A 86 5.28 -16.18 -7.68
CA GLY A 86 3.89 -16.38 -8.08
C GLY A 86 3.01 -15.18 -7.75
N THR A 87 3.20 -14.54 -6.59
CA THR A 87 2.50 -13.28 -6.27
C THR A 87 2.95 -12.16 -7.20
N PHE A 88 4.24 -12.09 -7.54
CA PHE A 88 4.72 -11.13 -8.55
C PHE A 88 4.06 -11.36 -9.91
N ASP A 89 3.97 -12.61 -10.36
CA ASP A 89 3.27 -12.96 -11.60
C ASP A 89 1.80 -12.52 -11.57
N THR A 90 1.11 -12.69 -10.44
CA THR A 90 -0.29 -12.26 -10.29
C THR A 90 -0.48 -10.76 -10.51
N PHE A 91 0.43 -9.89 -10.06
CA PHE A 91 0.27 -8.43 -10.16
C PHE A 91 0.99 -7.79 -11.34
N PHE A 92 2.12 -8.36 -11.78
CA PHE A 92 3.05 -7.68 -12.69
C PHE A 92 3.40 -8.45 -13.96
N ASP A 93 2.83 -9.64 -14.14
CA ASP A 93 3.05 -10.51 -15.29
C ASP A 93 4.51 -10.92 -15.51
N LEU A 94 4.88 -12.07 -14.93
CA LEU A 94 6.22 -12.63 -15.08
C LEU A 94 6.49 -13.11 -16.52
N GLN A 95 5.45 -13.30 -17.33
CA GLN A 95 5.59 -13.70 -18.73
C GLN A 95 5.72 -12.50 -19.68
N HIS A 96 5.60 -11.26 -19.17
CA HIS A 96 5.79 -10.07 -19.98
C HIS A 96 7.23 -9.97 -20.49
N VAL A 97 7.43 -9.45 -21.70
CA VAL A 97 8.77 -9.28 -22.31
C VAL A 97 9.70 -8.38 -21.47
N GLU A 98 9.12 -7.56 -20.60
CA GLU A 98 9.80 -6.64 -19.69
C GLU A 98 9.77 -7.11 -18.23
N ALA A 99 9.50 -8.38 -17.94
CA ALA A 99 9.35 -8.88 -16.57
C ALA A 99 10.51 -8.48 -15.64
N ALA A 100 11.76 -8.53 -16.13
CA ALA A 100 12.93 -8.09 -15.37
C ALA A 100 12.91 -6.58 -15.04
N THR A 101 12.55 -5.74 -16.01
CA THR A 101 12.38 -4.29 -15.78
C THR A 101 11.26 -4.03 -14.78
N ARG A 102 10.14 -4.73 -14.90
CA ARG A 102 9.00 -4.62 -13.98
C ARG A 102 9.40 -5.00 -12.55
N TRP A 103 10.18 -6.07 -12.39
CA TRP A 103 10.73 -6.51 -11.11
C TRP A 103 11.57 -5.42 -10.44
N GLU A 104 12.49 -4.81 -11.18
CA GLU A 104 13.32 -3.72 -10.65
C GLU A 104 12.54 -2.42 -10.39
N SER A 105 11.51 -2.11 -11.20
CA SER A 105 10.62 -0.98 -10.94
C SER A 105 9.86 -1.14 -9.62
N VAL A 106 9.30 -2.32 -9.37
CA VAL A 106 8.60 -2.62 -8.10
C VAL A 106 9.58 -2.55 -6.92
N LYS A 107 10.78 -3.12 -7.05
CA LYS A 107 11.83 -2.99 -6.03
C LYS A 107 12.22 -1.55 -5.75
N THR A 108 12.33 -0.72 -6.78
CA THR A 108 12.65 0.70 -6.64
C THR A 108 11.55 1.43 -5.87
N ALA A 109 10.28 1.16 -6.19
CA ALA A 109 9.14 1.72 -5.47
C ALA A 109 9.16 1.30 -3.98
N LEU A 110 9.29 0.01 -3.69
CA LEU A 110 9.39 -0.51 -2.31
C LEU A 110 10.62 0.07 -1.58
N SER A 111 11.72 0.30 -2.30
CA SER A 111 12.93 0.87 -1.73
C SER A 111 12.74 2.31 -1.28
N ALA A 112 11.99 3.14 -2.01
CA ALA A 112 11.70 4.50 -1.60
C ALA A 112 10.74 4.51 -0.40
N MET A 113 9.76 3.61 -0.40
CA MET A 113 8.76 3.49 0.66
C MET A 113 9.38 3.12 2.02
N ARG A 114 10.49 2.38 2.05
CA ARG A 114 11.15 1.96 3.30
C ARG A 114 11.83 3.09 4.07
N THR A 115 12.07 4.24 3.45
CA THR A 115 12.78 5.39 4.05
C THR A 115 11.90 6.64 4.12
N VAL A 116 10.60 6.50 3.91
CA VAL A 116 9.66 7.61 3.72
C VAL A 116 9.65 8.61 4.87
N SER A 117 9.74 8.14 6.12
CA SER A 117 9.64 9.03 7.28
C SER A 117 10.86 9.95 7.42
N ALA A 118 12.01 9.57 6.84
CA ALA A 118 13.28 10.28 7.03
C ALA A 118 13.60 11.31 5.93
N THR A 119 12.88 11.31 4.80
CA THR A 119 13.33 12.04 3.59
C THR A 119 12.39 13.13 3.08
N ASP A 120 11.12 13.13 3.50
CA ASP A 120 10.10 13.91 2.80
C ASP A 120 9.21 14.77 3.71
N TYR A 121 8.92 15.99 3.25
CA TYR A 121 7.97 16.91 3.88
C TYR A 121 6.57 16.62 3.38
N VAL A 122 5.80 15.89 4.19
CA VAL A 122 4.42 15.51 3.87
C VAL A 122 3.49 15.94 4.97
N TYR A 123 2.38 16.58 4.62
CA TYR A 123 1.32 16.92 5.56
C TYR A 123 0.16 15.94 5.37
N MET A 124 -0.24 15.30 6.46
CA MET A 124 -1.38 14.41 6.45
C MET A 124 -2.60 15.09 7.05
N MET A 125 -3.77 14.88 6.46
CA MET A 125 -5.04 15.46 6.91
C MET A 125 -6.15 14.42 6.78
N CYS A 126 -7.25 14.59 7.52
CA CYS A 126 -8.36 13.62 7.55
C CYS A 126 -9.69 14.24 7.08
N ASP A 127 -9.65 15.50 6.65
CA ASP A 127 -10.73 16.21 6.00
C ASP A 127 -10.16 17.38 5.17
N ASP A 128 -10.81 17.72 4.06
CA ASP A 128 -10.47 18.84 3.17
C ASP A 128 -11.53 19.95 3.12
N ALA A 129 -12.55 19.89 3.99
CA ALA A 129 -13.71 20.78 4.00
C ALA A 129 -13.42 22.28 3.87
N TYR A 130 -12.29 22.73 4.41
CA TYR A 130 -11.87 24.13 4.49
C TYR A 130 -10.68 24.45 3.58
N MET A 131 -10.18 23.48 2.81
CA MET A 131 -9.06 23.69 1.88
C MET A 131 -9.53 24.19 0.52
N PHE A 132 -10.72 23.80 0.07
CA PHE A 132 -11.21 24.18 -1.24
C PHE A 132 -11.97 25.50 -1.22
N ASN A 133 -11.50 26.45 -2.04
CA ASN A 133 -12.21 27.68 -2.36
C ASN A 133 -12.65 27.68 -3.83
N THR A 134 -13.85 28.20 -4.09
CA THR A 134 -14.38 28.36 -5.45
C THR A 134 -14.61 29.85 -5.67
N ALA A 135 -13.86 30.44 -6.60
CA ALA A 135 -14.02 31.84 -6.94
C ALA A 135 -15.31 32.06 -7.75
N ALA A 136 -15.72 33.33 -7.89
CA ALA A 136 -16.96 33.69 -8.58
C ALA A 136 -16.98 33.30 -10.08
N ASP A 137 -15.81 33.10 -10.69
CA ASP A 137 -15.65 32.64 -12.06
C ASP A 137 -15.71 31.10 -12.19
N GLY A 138 -15.93 30.38 -11.08
CA GLY A 138 -15.97 28.92 -11.03
C GLY A 138 -14.60 28.25 -10.93
N SER A 139 -13.49 29.01 -10.90
CA SER A 139 -12.17 28.44 -10.67
C SER A 139 -12.06 27.89 -9.25
N MET A 140 -11.42 26.73 -9.12
CA MET A 140 -11.19 26.07 -7.83
C MET A 140 -9.71 26.17 -7.45
N THR A 141 -9.47 26.50 -6.18
CA THR A 141 -8.13 26.47 -5.58
C THR A 141 -8.14 25.63 -4.32
N TRP A 142 -7.03 24.95 -4.06
CA TRP A 142 -6.76 24.28 -2.80
C TRP A 142 -5.79 25.14 -1.99
N ASN A 143 -6.27 25.69 -0.88
CA ASN A 143 -5.50 26.54 0.00
C ASN A 143 -4.56 25.68 0.84
N THR A 144 -3.30 26.07 0.96
CA THR A 144 -2.39 25.24 1.76
C THR A 144 -2.53 25.50 3.25
N PRO A 145 -2.63 24.45 4.10
CA PRO A 145 -2.88 24.60 5.52
C PRO A 145 -1.71 25.30 6.23
N HIS A 146 -0.48 25.03 5.81
CA HIS A 146 0.73 25.59 6.43
C HIS A 146 1.04 27.04 5.98
N ASP A 147 0.53 27.49 4.82
CA ASP A 147 0.72 28.83 4.29
C ASP A 147 -0.51 29.28 3.47
N GLN A 148 -1.38 30.06 4.10
CA GLN A 148 -2.62 30.55 3.46
C GLN A 148 -2.38 31.54 2.30
N THR A 149 -1.13 31.96 2.05
CA THR A 149 -0.78 32.78 0.88
C THR A 149 -0.48 31.92 -0.36
N GLN A 150 -0.24 30.62 -0.16
CA GLN A 150 -0.01 29.66 -1.22
C GLN A 150 -1.27 28.84 -1.50
N ASN A 151 -1.61 28.74 -2.78
CA ASN A 151 -2.77 28.00 -3.26
C ASN A 151 -2.39 27.15 -4.48
N LEU A 152 -2.97 25.97 -4.59
CA LEU A 152 -2.80 25.06 -5.72
C LEU A 152 -4.03 25.16 -6.64
N PRO A 153 -3.87 25.52 -7.94
CA PRO A 153 -4.98 25.50 -8.89
C PRO A 153 -5.54 24.09 -9.04
N GLN A 154 -6.86 23.93 -9.03
CA GLN A 154 -7.53 22.64 -9.15
C GLN A 154 -8.52 22.63 -10.32
N SER A 155 -8.69 21.46 -10.93
CA SER A 155 -9.77 21.24 -11.89
C SER A 155 -11.13 21.34 -11.18
N SER A 156 -12.13 21.88 -11.86
CA SER A 156 -13.52 21.88 -11.38
C SER A 156 -14.09 20.45 -11.24
N SER A 157 -13.47 19.48 -11.90
CA SER A 157 -13.80 18.05 -11.80
C SER A 157 -13.05 17.31 -10.69
N GLN A 158 -12.19 18.00 -9.91
CA GLN A 158 -11.42 17.36 -8.84
C GLN A 158 -12.39 16.79 -7.79
N ILE A 159 -12.19 15.52 -7.47
CA ILE A 159 -12.92 14.82 -6.41
C ILE A 159 -12.34 15.26 -5.05
N THR A 160 -13.22 15.48 -4.06
CA THR A 160 -12.86 15.98 -2.71
C THR A 160 -13.56 15.16 -1.63
N CYS A 161 -13.02 15.15 -0.41
CA CYS A 161 -13.60 14.47 0.75
C CYS A 161 -14.88 15.15 1.27
N ALA A 162 -15.00 16.48 1.19
CA ALA A 162 -16.01 17.23 1.95
C ALA A 162 -17.06 18.03 1.16
N LYS A 163 -16.91 18.25 -0.15
CA LYS A 163 -17.81 19.11 -0.94
C LYS A 163 -18.46 18.37 -2.11
N GLY A 164 -19.58 18.93 -2.61
CA GLY A 164 -20.54 18.38 -3.59
C GLY A 164 -20.01 17.82 -4.93
N ASN A 165 -18.69 17.70 -5.10
CA ASN A 165 -18.01 16.79 -6.02
C ASN A 165 -17.51 15.55 -5.25
N SER A 166 -18.35 14.99 -4.38
CA SER A 166 -18.03 13.81 -3.59
C SER A 166 -17.96 12.61 -4.52
N GLY A 167 -16.77 12.09 -4.73
CA GLY A 167 -16.61 10.71 -5.19
C GLY A 167 -17.09 9.89 -4.02
N SER A 168 -18.28 9.29 -4.12
CA SER A 168 -18.93 8.60 -3.00
C SER A 168 -18.08 7.48 -2.39
N ASN A 169 -16.97 7.12 -3.04
CA ASN A 169 -16.05 6.06 -2.69
C ASN A 169 -14.58 6.54 -2.59
N LEU A 170 -14.31 7.85 -2.54
CA LEU A 170 -12.93 8.35 -2.38
C LEU A 170 -12.44 8.06 -0.95
N VAL A 171 -11.35 7.31 -0.83
CA VAL A 171 -10.78 6.91 0.46
C VAL A 171 -9.68 7.88 0.90
N ALA A 172 -8.82 8.26 -0.04
CA ALA A 172 -7.79 9.26 0.15
C ALA A 172 -7.39 9.87 -1.19
N TYR A 173 -6.62 10.95 -1.16
CA TYR A 173 -5.93 11.47 -2.32
C TYR A 173 -4.67 12.24 -1.91
N ARG A 174 -3.74 12.39 -2.85
CA ARG A 174 -2.58 13.28 -2.71
C ARG A 174 -2.72 14.56 -3.52
N ILE A 175 -2.12 15.62 -3.01
CA ILE A 175 -2.01 16.92 -3.69
C ILE A 175 -0.68 17.58 -3.27
N GLY A 176 -0.13 18.49 -4.09
CA GLY A 176 1.10 19.20 -3.74
C GLY A 176 2.05 19.34 -4.92
N TRP A 177 3.30 19.64 -4.60
CA TRP A 177 4.34 19.89 -5.60
C TRP A 177 5.21 18.65 -5.86
N PRO A 178 5.83 18.56 -7.06
CA PRO A 178 6.82 17.52 -7.35
C PRO A 178 8.07 17.62 -6.47
N VAL A 179 8.47 18.84 -6.09
CA VAL A 179 9.59 19.08 -5.16
C VAL A 179 9.01 19.17 -3.76
N ARG A 180 9.49 18.31 -2.86
CA ARG A 180 8.97 18.15 -1.50
C ARG A 180 9.96 18.72 -0.49
N ASN A 181 9.69 19.91 0.02
CA ASN A 181 10.50 20.56 1.05
C ASN A 181 9.62 21.36 2.01
N ALA A 182 10.22 21.97 3.03
CA ALA A 182 9.49 22.74 4.03
C ALA A 182 8.64 23.90 3.45
N GLN A 183 9.01 24.45 2.29
CA GLN A 183 8.26 25.50 1.61
C GLN A 183 7.18 24.95 0.65
N TYR A 184 7.41 23.76 0.10
CA TYR A 184 6.52 23.09 -0.85
C TYR A 184 6.28 21.64 -0.41
N PRO A 185 5.50 21.39 0.65
CA PRO A 185 5.26 20.04 1.09
C PRO A 185 4.29 19.30 0.15
N ALA A 186 4.33 17.97 0.17
CA ALA A 186 3.24 17.16 -0.35
C ALA A 186 2.13 17.03 0.70
N TYR A 187 0.91 16.76 0.25
CA TYR A 187 -0.24 16.54 1.11
C TYR A 187 -0.87 15.20 0.78
N VAL A 188 -1.25 14.47 1.83
CA VAL A 188 -2.10 13.29 1.74
C VAL A 188 -3.34 13.57 2.57
N VAL A 189 -4.50 13.51 1.94
CA VAL A 189 -5.79 13.75 2.58
C VAL A 189 -6.56 12.44 2.63
N MET A 190 -6.83 11.95 3.83
CA MET A 190 -7.70 10.82 4.11
C MET A 190 -9.14 11.32 4.22
N CYS A 191 -10.10 10.65 3.58
CA CYS A 191 -11.50 11.05 3.67
C CYS A 191 -12.20 10.35 4.84
N ALA A 192 -12.16 10.94 6.05
CA ALA A 192 -12.63 10.32 7.31
C ALA A 192 -14.12 9.87 7.34
N LYS A 193 -14.96 10.31 6.39
CA LYS A 193 -16.36 9.85 6.29
C LYS A 193 -16.54 8.49 5.61
N TYR A 194 -15.51 7.94 4.99
CA TYR A 194 -15.60 6.74 4.17
C TYR A 194 -14.65 5.63 4.67
N ASN A 195 -14.59 5.48 5.99
CA ASN A 195 -13.77 4.53 6.74
C ASN A 195 -14.10 3.05 6.43
N SER A 196 -13.59 2.53 5.32
CA SER A 196 -13.36 1.09 5.14
C SER A 196 -12.03 0.63 5.78
N GLY A 197 -11.21 1.55 6.31
CA GLY A 197 -9.82 1.32 6.72
C GLY A 197 -9.47 1.61 8.19
N ASP A 198 -10.42 1.61 9.12
CA ASP A 198 -10.16 1.88 10.57
C ASP A 198 -9.32 0.82 11.28
N ILE A 199 -8.95 -0.24 10.56
CA ILE A 199 -8.19 -1.37 11.05
C ILE A 199 -6.73 -1.16 10.66
N TYR A 200 -5.80 -1.42 11.59
CA TYR A 200 -4.38 -1.41 11.30
C TYR A 200 -3.89 -2.70 10.64
N LEU A 201 -2.71 -2.63 10.02
CA LEU A 201 -2.03 -3.82 9.49
C LEU A 201 -1.87 -4.94 10.54
N ASP A 202 -1.53 -4.61 11.79
CA ASP A 202 -1.35 -5.58 12.88
C ASP A 202 -2.67 -6.13 13.46
N GLN A 203 -3.79 -5.60 13.02
CA GLN A 203 -5.13 -6.09 13.36
C GLN A 203 -5.75 -6.96 12.26
N LEU A 204 -5.08 -7.08 11.10
CA LEU A 204 -5.53 -7.94 10.02
C LEU A 204 -5.40 -9.42 10.41
N ASN A 205 -6.45 -10.17 10.12
CA ASN A 205 -6.43 -11.63 10.20
C ASN A 205 -6.80 -12.22 8.84
N PHE A 206 -5.78 -12.65 8.10
CA PHE A 206 -5.96 -13.25 6.78
C PHE A 206 -6.62 -14.63 6.88
N GLN A 207 -7.53 -14.91 5.95
CA GLN A 207 -8.32 -16.14 5.90
C GLN A 207 -8.28 -16.73 4.50
N ALA A 208 -8.22 -18.07 4.41
CA ALA A 208 -8.24 -18.77 3.13
C ALA A 208 -9.52 -18.42 2.34
N GLY A 209 -9.38 -18.25 1.02
CA GLY A 209 -10.47 -17.97 0.10
C GLY A 209 -10.90 -16.50 -0.02
N HIS A 210 -10.39 -15.62 0.84
CA HIS A 210 -10.66 -14.17 0.80
C HIS A 210 -9.80 -13.42 -0.21
N SER A 211 -10.29 -12.27 -0.67
CA SER A 211 -9.57 -11.35 -1.57
C SER A 211 -8.66 -10.42 -0.77
N LEU A 212 -7.61 -9.86 -1.38
CA LEU A 212 -6.88 -8.76 -0.75
C LEU A 212 -7.73 -7.51 -0.55
N ASP A 213 -8.79 -7.34 -1.35
CA ASP A 213 -9.73 -6.22 -1.22
C ASP A 213 -10.41 -6.22 0.16
N ASP A 214 -10.56 -7.40 0.77
CA ASP A 214 -11.15 -7.58 2.10
C ASP A 214 -10.24 -7.07 3.25
N TYR A 215 -9.00 -6.69 2.93
CA TYR A 215 -7.95 -6.35 3.91
C TYR A 215 -7.41 -4.93 3.74
N THR A 216 -8.27 -4.02 3.29
CA THR A 216 -7.93 -2.59 3.20
C THR A 216 -7.84 -1.99 4.61
N THR A 217 -6.76 -1.27 4.87
CA THR A 217 -6.40 -0.64 6.15
C THR A 217 -5.95 0.81 5.93
N LEU A 218 -5.91 1.61 6.99
CA LEU A 218 -5.29 2.93 6.96
C LEU A 218 -3.83 2.85 6.48
N THR A 219 -3.09 1.82 6.91
CA THR A 219 -1.72 1.57 6.47
C THR A 219 -1.63 1.33 4.97
N THR A 220 -2.50 0.50 4.39
CA THR A 220 -2.45 0.19 2.94
C THR A 220 -2.89 1.38 2.10
N THR A 221 -3.89 2.15 2.57
CA THR A 221 -4.27 3.41 1.89
C THR A 221 -3.13 4.42 1.92
N LEU A 222 -2.46 4.55 3.07
CA LEU A 222 -1.27 5.39 3.16
C LEU A 222 -0.14 4.91 2.27
N PHE A 223 0.09 3.61 2.23
CA PHE A 223 1.07 3.02 1.34
C PHE A 223 0.79 3.41 -0.12
N HIS A 224 -0.46 3.27 -0.55
CA HIS A 224 -0.92 3.67 -1.88
C HIS A 224 -0.64 5.15 -2.15
N GLU A 225 -1.10 6.05 -1.29
CA GLU A 225 -0.92 7.50 -1.51
C GLU A 225 0.54 7.93 -1.50
N PHE A 226 1.38 7.29 -0.70
CA PHE A 226 2.79 7.62 -0.65
C PHE A 226 3.57 7.12 -1.87
N LEU A 227 3.11 6.08 -2.56
CA LEU A 227 3.66 5.74 -3.87
C LEU A 227 3.49 6.91 -4.85
N HIS A 228 2.32 7.57 -4.87
CA HIS A 228 2.12 8.77 -5.68
C HIS A 228 3.01 9.94 -5.25
N VAL A 229 3.29 10.08 -3.96
CA VAL A 229 4.15 11.13 -3.42
C VAL A 229 5.60 10.91 -3.82
N LEU A 230 6.10 9.69 -3.64
CA LEU A 230 7.53 9.37 -3.73
C LEU A 230 7.98 8.98 -5.13
N ILE A 231 7.11 8.38 -5.93
CA ILE A 231 7.45 7.77 -7.21
C ILE A 231 6.78 8.57 -8.34
N PRO A 232 7.51 9.44 -9.06
CA PRO A 232 6.90 10.32 -10.08
C PRO A 232 6.21 9.61 -11.24
N SER A 233 6.56 8.35 -11.50
CA SER A 233 5.94 7.53 -12.55
C SER A 233 4.59 6.94 -12.15
N MET A 234 4.18 7.04 -10.88
CA MET A 234 2.88 6.54 -10.45
C MET A 234 1.74 7.34 -11.08
N ARG A 235 0.78 6.61 -11.65
CA ARG A 235 -0.36 7.18 -12.36
C ARG A 235 -1.45 7.53 -11.37
N GLY A 236 -1.80 8.81 -11.23
CA GLY A 236 -3.02 9.19 -10.52
C GLY A 236 -4.26 9.13 -11.42
N ASP A 237 -5.44 9.03 -10.82
CA ASP A 237 -6.71 9.21 -11.51
C ASP A 237 -7.58 10.29 -10.84
N THR A 238 -7.98 11.28 -11.62
CA THR A 238 -8.91 12.34 -11.19
C THR A 238 -10.38 11.92 -11.28
N ALA A 239 -10.68 10.74 -11.83
CA ALA A 239 -12.00 10.15 -12.04
C ALA A 239 -12.21 8.81 -11.27
N GLY A 240 -11.38 8.51 -10.27
CA GLY A 240 -11.63 7.41 -9.34
C GLY A 240 -11.58 6.00 -9.95
N GLY A 241 -10.65 5.74 -10.86
CA GLY A 241 -10.33 4.42 -11.40
C GLY A 241 -10.89 4.16 -12.79
N THR A 242 -11.49 5.18 -13.41
CA THR A 242 -12.21 5.06 -14.69
C THR A 242 -11.58 5.86 -15.82
N ALA A 243 -10.62 6.75 -15.53
CA ALA A 243 -9.97 7.50 -16.59
C ALA A 243 -9.13 6.58 -17.49
N ALA A 244 -9.10 6.90 -18.78
CA ALA A 244 -8.26 6.21 -19.74
C ALA A 244 -6.77 6.43 -19.38
N GLY A 245 -6.06 5.34 -19.09
CA GLY A 245 -4.65 5.39 -18.69
C GLY A 245 -4.38 5.90 -17.27
N GLY A 246 -5.41 6.12 -16.45
CA GLY A 246 -5.29 6.38 -15.01
C GLY A 246 -5.02 5.11 -14.22
N GLU A 247 -4.86 5.23 -12.90
CA GLU A 247 -4.79 4.06 -12.01
C GLU A 247 -6.03 3.18 -12.04
N ARG A 248 -5.87 1.96 -11.54
CA ARG A 248 -6.92 0.97 -11.35
C ARG A 248 -6.85 0.41 -9.95
N TYR A 249 -8.00 0.35 -9.30
CA TYR A 249 -8.14 -0.04 -7.91
C TYR A 249 -8.64 -1.47 -7.77
N GLN A 250 -8.36 -2.04 -6.60
CA GLN A 250 -8.74 -3.37 -6.18
C GLN A 250 -8.13 -4.46 -7.06
N VAL A 251 -8.26 -5.70 -6.62
CA VAL A 251 -7.79 -6.87 -7.36
C VAL A 251 -8.24 -6.82 -8.81
N LEU A 252 -9.51 -6.54 -9.08
CA LEU A 252 -10.04 -6.49 -10.45
C LEU A 252 -9.29 -5.46 -11.30
N GLY A 253 -9.13 -4.24 -10.81
CA GLY A 253 -8.43 -3.18 -11.53
C GLY A 253 -6.95 -3.50 -11.74
N THR A 254 -6.27 -4.06 -10.74
CA THR A 254 -4.87 -4.48 -10.90
C THR A 254 -4.71 -5.56 -11.98
N GLN A 255 -5.70 -6.44 -12.17
CA GLN A 255 -5.68 -7.43 -13.24
C GLN A 255 -5.85 -6.80 -14.63
N GLU A 256 -6.64 -5.73 -14.77
CA GLU A 256 -6.80 -5.00 -16.04
C GLU A 256 -5.46 -4.41 -16.54
N VAL A 257 -4.58 -4.03 -15.62
CA VAL A 257 -3.30 -3.36 -15.93
C VAL A 257 -2.08 -4.26 -15.74
N ARG A 258 -2.28 -5.50 -15.30
CA ARG A 258 -1.25 -6.50 -14.98
C ARG A 258 -0.15 -6.57 -16.04
N SER A 259 -0.52 -6.60 -17.32
CA SER A 259 0.39 -6.70 -18.46
C SER A 259 0.62 -5.39 -19.21
N THR A 260 0.20 -4.23 -18.68
CA THR A 260 0.36 -2.91 -19.32
C THR A 260 1.28 -2.02 -18.51
N TYR A 261 0.78 -1.35 -17.49
CA TYR A 261 1.53 -0.40 -16.66
C TYR A 261 1.42 -0.71 -15.16
N SER A 262 1.20 -1.97 -14.78
CA SER A 262 1.06 -2.38 -13.37
C SER A 262 2.16 -1.89 -12.41
N PRO A 263 3.45 -1.74 -12.77
CA PRO A 263 4.43 -1.14 -11.85
C PRO A 263 4.23 0.36 -11.60
N GLU A 264 3.49 1.05 -12.48
CA GLU A 264 3.08 2.46 -12.36
C GLU A 264 1.69 2.60 -11.71
N ASN A 265 1.04 1.49 -11.37
CA ASN A 265 -0.25 1.45 -10.70
C ASN A 265 -0.02 1.28 -9.18
N PRO A 266 -0.30 2.30 -8.35
CA PRO A 266 0.00 2.24 -6.92
C PRO A 266 -0.70 1.10 -6.19
N ASP A 267 -1.92 0.78 -6.61
CA ASP A 267 -2.69 -0.30 -6.00
C ASP A 267 -2.09 -1.69 -6.28
N SER A 268 -1.51 -1.90 -7.46
CA SER A 268 -0.78 -3.14 -7.78
C SER A 268 0.42 -3.35 -6.85
N VAL A 269 1.17 -2.29 -6.56
CA VAL A 269 2.32 -2.35 -5.64
C VAL A 269 1.89 -2.50 -4.19
N THR A 270 0.81 -1.82 -3.79
CA THR A 270 0.23 -1.91 -2.45
C THR A 270 -0.29 -3.33 -2.15
N LEU A 271 -1.12 -3.87 -3.05
CA LEU A 271 -1.67 -5.23 -2.90
C LEU A 271 -0.56 -6.29 -2.97
N PHE A 272 0.46 -6.11 -3.81
CA PHE A 272 1.62 -6.99 -3.81
C PHE A 272 2.37 -6.99 -2.47
N ALA A 273 2.63 -5.81 -1.90
CA ALA A 273 3.30 -5.71 -0.61
C ALA A 273 2.48 -6.36 0.52
N LEU A 274 1.17 -6.11 0.54
CA LEU A 274 0.23 -6.72 1.47
C LEU A 274 0.18 -8.25 1.34
N ALA A 275 0.12 -8.76 0.10
CA ALA A 275 0.16 -10.18 -0.20
C ALA A 275 1.44 -10.83 0.32
N LEU A 276 2.59 -10.17 0.17
CA LEU A 276 3.84 -10.68 0.71
C LEU A 276 3.89 -10.66 2.24
N ALA A 277 3.31 -9.66 2.91
CA ALA A 277 3.24 -9.63 4.38
C ALA A 277 2.36 -10.75 4.97
N SER A 278 1.42 -11.28 4.19
CA SER A 278 0.62 -12.45 4.56
C SER A 278 1.41 -13.76 4.34
N ASP A 279 2.38 -14.03 5.21
CA ASP A 279 3.37 -15.12 5.07
C ASP A 279 2.78 -16.55 5.04
N ASN A 280 1.57 -16.73 5.57
CA ASN A 280 0.88 -18.03 5.61
C ASN A 280 0.11 -18.36 4.32
N PHE A 281 -0.03 -17.41 3.39
CA PHE A 281 -0.88 -17.56 2.21
C PHE A 281 -0.15 -17.32 0.90
N PHE A 282 -0.65 -17.98 -0.14
CA PHE A 282 -0.25 -17.82 -1.52
C PHE A 282 -1.32 -17.03 -2.26
N TRP A 283 -0.89 -16.12 -3.14
CA TRP A 283 -1.80 -15.21 -3.84
C TRP A 283 -1.77 -15.42 -5.36
N LEU A 284 -1.60 -16.67 -5.79
CA LEU A 284 -1.46 -17.04 -7.22
C LEU A 284 -2.73 -16.78 -8.04
N THR A 285 -3.88 -16.70 -7.37
CA THR A 285 -5.22 -16.57 -7.98
C THR A 285 -5.96 -15.34 -7.45
N THR A 286 -5.23 -14.36 -6.92
CA THR A 286 -5.74 -13.15 -6.23
C THR A 286 -6.58 -13.41 -4.97
N LYS A 287 -6.74 -14.68 -4.58
CA LYS A 287 -7.32 -15.11 -3.32
C LYS A 287 -6.28 -15.82 -2.46
N ALA A 288 -6.46 -15.73 -1.15
CA ALA A 288 -5.59 -16.40 -0.19
C ALA A 288 -5.72 -17.92 -0.31
N GLU A 289 -4.67 -18.59 -0.74
CA GLU A 289 -4.58 -20.06 -0.81
C GLU A 289 -3.61 -20.56 0.26
N SER A 290 -3.99 -21.60 1.01
CA SER A 290 -3.01 -22.28 1.87
C SER A 290 -2.02 -23.07 1.02
N LYS A 291 -0.88 -23.46 1.61
CA LYS A 291 0.10 -24.33 0.96
C LYS A 291 -0.53 -25.64 0.45
N LEU A 292 -1.48 -26.20 1.21
CA LEU A 292 -2.22 -27.41 0.85
C LEU A 292 -3.17 -27.19 -0.33
N ASP A 293 -3.84 -26.03 -0.39
CA ASP A 293 -4.72 -25.67 -1.50
C ASP A 293 -3.95 -25.56 -2.81
N VAL A 294 -2.80 -24.87 -2.79
CA VAL A 294 -1.91 -24.77 -3.96
C VAL A 294 -1.43 -26.14 -4.42
N TRP A 295 -0.98 -26.98 -3.48
CA TRP A 295 -0.55 -28.35 -3.78
C TRP A 295 -1.66 -29.17 -4.45
N ASN A 296 -2.85 -29.17 -3.86
CA ASN A 296 -4.00 -29.91 -4.38
C ASN A 296 -4.43 -29.40 -5.77
N ARG A 297 -4.39 -28.07 -5.99
CA ARG A 297 -4.68 -27.47 -7.29
C ARG A 297 -3.66 -27.86 -8.35
N PHE A 298 -2.37 -27.89 -8.04
CA PHE A 298 -1.37 -28.41 -8.97
C PHE A 298 -1.59 -29.90 -9.26
N LYS A 299 -1.86 -30.73 -8.24
CA LYS A 299 -2.16 -32.16 -8.46
C LYS A 299 -3.42 -32.37 -9.32
N SER A 300 -4.44 -31.53 -9.20
CA SER A 300 -5.66 -31.64 -10.03
C SER A 300 -5.44 -31.24 -11.49
N GLN A 301 -4.36 -30.53 -11.82
CA GLN A 301 -4.00 -30.15 -13.19
C GLN A 301 -3.24 -31.26 -13.96
N GLY A 302 -3.08 -32.46 -13.36
CA GLY A 302 -2.41 -33.59 -13.99
C GLY A 302 -0.95 -33.29 -14.31
N GLN A 303 -0.48 -33.69 -15.50
CA GLN A 303 0.93 -33.57 -15.90
C GLN A 303 1.47 -32.14 -15.82
N VAL A 304 0.65 -31.12 -16.11
CA VAL A 304 1.08 -29.72 -16.08
C VAL A 304 1.45 -29.30 -14.66
N GLY A 305 0.60 -29.59 -13.69
CA GLY A 305 0.88 -29.24 -12.30
C GLY A 305 1.95 -30.12 -11.67
N GLU A 306 2.08 -31.39 -12.07
CA GLU A 306 3.21 -32.24 -11.66
C GLU A 306 4.55 -31.70 -12.17
N ASN A 307 4.60 -31.24 -13.41
CA ASN A 307 5.79 -30.58 -13.96
C ASN A 307 6.12 -29.31 -13.17
N MET A 308 5.11 -28.52 -12.76
CA MET A 308 5.31 -27.32 -11.95
C MET A 308 5.90 -27.67 -10.57
N ILE A 309 5.34 -28.67 -9.88
CA ILE A 309 5.85 -29.18 -8.60
C ILE A 309 7.32 -29.60 -8.73
N GLN A 310 7.67 -30.36 -9.77
CA GLN A 310 9.04 -30.82 -10.00
C GLN A 310 10.00 -29.69 -10.37
N ALA A 311 9.59 -28.79 -11.27
CA ALA A 311 10.43 -27.69 -11.74
C ALA A 311 10.76 -26.68 -10.62
N LEU A 312 9.83 -26.50 -9.68
CA LEU A 312 10.02 -25.64 -8.52
C LEU A 312 10.67 -26.39 -7.35
N GLY A 313 10.66 -27.72 -7.33
CA GLY A 313 11.18 -28.52 -6.21
C GLY A 313 10.26 -28.49 -4.98
N LEU A 314 8.94 -28.38 -5.17
CA LEU A 314 7.99 -28.30 -4.07
C LEU A 314 7.86 -29.65 -3.36
N THR A 315 7.92 -29.62 -2.03
CA THR A 315 7.64 -30.79 -1.19
C THR A 315 6.17 -30.81 -0.80
N GLN A 316 5.61 -32.01 -0.58
CA GLN A 316 4.24 -32.12 -0.06
C GLN A 316 4.12 -31.34 1.28
N PRO A 317 3.06 -30.52 1.46
CA PRO A 317 2.81 -29.75 2.69
C PRO A 317 2.52 -30.62 3.90
#